data_AF-A0A438F6X2-F1
#
_entry.id   AF-A0A438F6X2-F1
#
_cell.length_a   1.000
_cell.length_b   1.000
_cell.length_c   1.000
_cell.angle_alpha   90.00
_cell.angle_beta   90.00
_cell.angle_gamma   90.00
#
_symmetry.space_group_name_H-M   'P 1'
#
loop_
_entity.id
_entity.type
_entity.pdbx_description
1 polymer ?
#
loop_
_entity_poly.entity_id
_entity_poly.type
_entity_poly.pdbx_seq_one_letter_code
_entity_poly.pdbx_strand_id
1 'polypeptide(L)'
;MATGDCNKEFSTDYILLEPEKLNFYELIRILFPAFETGLNLSSTNGGFGMLLLNCLRAQTSWFFLNNCIHILYFKHIQGQGGNIQWPDKTSPTFSSFNGHLDKRVELDESIKPGDSKYYAALTMMSSKISYENKAFIKTTVEDEWKMEFLGSFDFWNDYQDKATTQAFILHDKTVDSDTIIVTFRGTETFDADAWCTDFDISWYEIPGVGKIHGGFMKALGLQKNLGWPKEIEQDDSHPPVAYYAIREMLRERLQANDQTKFLVTGHSLGAALAILFPAILALHEETWMLERLRGVYTFGQPRVGDPKFGEFTTEQLKEHNIPYFRFVYGNDLVPRLPYDNKALMFKHFGTCLYYNSFYEGKIVAEEPNKNYFSPLMAIPKTMNAVWELIRSFIIGHSKGKDYTEGWFLRAFRVLGLIVPGVSAHGPQDYVNATRLGSSALFLPHQIPTE
;
A
#
# COMPACT_ATOMS: atom_id res chain seq x y z
N MET A 1 26.22 -45.34 20.08
CA MET A 1 27.38 -44.42 19.98
C MET A 1 27.54 -44.00 18.54
N ALA A 2 27.26 -42.72 18.28
CA ALA A 2 27.85 -41.85 17.26
C ALA A 2 26.92 -40.64 17.15
N THR A 3 27.26 -39.62 17.93
CA THR A 3 26.71 -38.27 17.90
C THR A 3 27.16 -37.59 16.61
N GLY A 4 26.21 -37.17 15.77
CA GLY A 4 26.47 -36.24 14.67
C GLY A 4 25.99 -34.86 15.08
N ASP A 5 26.91 -34.06 15.62
CA ASP A 5 26.68 -32.66 15.95
C ASP A 5 26.25 -31.88 14.70
N CYS A 6 25.05 -31.31 14.75
CA CYS A 6 24.59 -30.33 13.77
C CYS A 6 25.20 -28.99 14.16
N ASN A 7 26.06 -28.45 13.29
CA ASN A 7 26.77 -27.19 13.50
C ASN A 7 25.75 -26.03 13.60
N LYS A 8 25.64 -25.43 14.79
CA LYS A 8 24.70 -24.34 15.12
C LYS A 8 25.32 -22.94 14.96
N GLU A 9 26.30 -22.78 14.08
CA GLU A 9 26.80 -21.45 13.71
C GLU A 9 25.91 -20.82 12.64
N PHE A 10 24.66 -20.51 13.01
CA PHE A 10 23.80 -19.61 12.24
C PHE A 10 23.83 -18.24 12.93
N SER A 11 24.41 -17.26 12.24
CA SER A 11 24.35 -15.80 12.41
C SER A 11 23.81 -15.28 13.76
N THR A 12 24.63 -14.57 14.52
CA THR A 12 24.38 -14.18 15.92
C THR A 12 23.28 -13.14 16.18
N ASP A 13 22.50 -12.68 15.19
CA ASP A 13 21.41 -11.72 15.46
C ASP A 13 20.19 -11.92 14.54
N TYR A 14 19.27 -12.79 14.95
CA TYR A 14 17.90 -12.87 14.42
C TYR A 14 16.90 -12.83 15.58
N ILE A 15 15.89 -11.97 15.52
CA ILE A 15 14.71 -12.05 16.38
C ILE A 15 13.64 -12.79 15.59
N LEU A 16 13.55 -14.11 15.78
CA LEU A 16 12.42 -14.89 15.31
C LEU A 16 11.30 -14.75 16.36
N LEU A 17 10.25 -14.01 16.03
CA LEU A 17 9.07 -13.89 16.88
C LEU A 17 8.23 -15.16 16.73
N GLU A 18 8.40 -16.12 17.65
CA GLU A 18 7.50 -17.25 17.80
C GLU A 18 6.19 -16.76 18.47
N PRO A 19 5.06 -16.65 17.74
CA PRO A 19 3.83 -16.04 18.25
C PRO A 19 3.29 -16.75 19.50
N GLU A 20 3.55 -18.05 19.62
CA GLU A 20 3.11 -18.89 20.75
C GLU A 20 3.98 -18.73 22.01
N LYS A 21 5.16 -18.11 21.89
CA LYS A 21 6.08 -17.85 23.02
C LYS A 21 6.13 -16.38 23.45
N LEU A 22 5.47 -15.49 22.71
CA LEU A 22 5.33 -14.08 23.03
C LEU A 22 4.34 -13.89 24.18
N ASN A 23 4.86 -13.68 25.38
CA ASN A 23 4.03 -13.16 26.45
C ASN A 23 3.70 -11.67 26.18
N PHE A 24 2.60 -11.20 26.76
CA PHE A 24 2.11 -9.83 26.59
C PHE A 24 3.16 -8.74 26.87
N TYR A 25 4.12 -9.01 27.75
CA TYR A 25 5.18 -8.07 28.13
C TYR A 25 6.27 -7.94 27.06
N GLU A 26 6.66 -9.06 26.44
CA GLU A 26 7.57 -9.10 25.29
C GLU A 26 6.96 -8.40 24.07
N LEU A 27 5.65 -8.57 23.84
CA LEU A 27 4.92 -7.87 22.77
C LEU A 27 4.92 -6.34 22.98
N ILE A 28 4.74 -5.88 24.22
CA ILE A 28 4.84 -4.46 24.59
C ILE A 28 6.27 -3.94 24.39
N ARG A 29 7.29 -4.72 24.75
CA ARG A 29 8.70 -4.37 24.57
C ARG A 29 9.07 -4.16 23.10
N ILE A 30 8.51 -4.98 22.20
CA ILE A 30 8.73 -4.90 20.74
C ILE A 30 8.00 -3.71 20.12
N LEU A 31 6.75 -3.47 20.54
CA LEU A 31 5.97 -2.32 20.07
C LEU A 31 6.50 -0.98 20.63
N PHE A 32 7.21 -1.00 21.77
CA PHE A 32 7.68 0.20 22.48
C PHE A 32 9.11 0.06 23.05
N PRO A 33 10.17 0.14 22.23
CA PRO A 33 11.55 -0.16 22.65
C PRO A 33 12.21 0.89 23.56
N ALA A 34 11.55 2.04 23.79
CA ALA A 34 11.98 3.05 24.75
C ALA A 34 11.80 2.61 26.23
N PHE A 35 11.34 1.38 26.44
CA PHE A 35 11.04 0.81 27.75
C PHE A 35 12.30 0.50 28.59
N GLU A 36 13.42 0.08 27.99
CA GLU A 36 14.62 -0.31 28.76
C GLU A 36 15.49 0.86 29.22
N THR A 37 15.47 2.02 28.56
CA THR A 37 16.27 3.19 29.00
C THR A 37 15.63 3.98 30.14
N GLY A 38 14.41 3.62 30.58
CA GLY A 38 13.67 4.31 31.64
C GLY A 38 13.59 3.57 32.98
N LEU A 39 14.08 2.34 33.08
CA LEU A 39 13.85 1.48 34.26
C LEU A 39 14.68 1.83 35.51
N ASN A 40 15.41 2.94 35.52
CA ASN A 40 16.20 3.38 36.69
C ASN A 40 15.79 4.74 37.28
N LEU A 41 14.62 5.28 36.95
CA LEU A 41 14.09 6.49 37.61
C LEU A 41 12.71 6.22 38.19
N SER A 42 12.72 5.69 39.40
CA SER A 42 11.58 5.81 40.31
C SER A 42 11.40 7.30 40.69
N SER A 43 10.14 7.70 40.83
CA SER A 43 9.65 9.04 41.17
C SER A 43 9.60 10.04 40.00
N THR A 44 8.45 10.12 39.34
CA THR A 44 7.66 11.36 39.16
C THR A 44 6.40 11.07 38.35
N ASN A 45 5.28 11.63 38.79
CA ASN A 45 4.04 11.71 38.03
C ASN A 45 4.30 12.41 36.68
N GLY A 46 4.16 11.71 35.55
CA GLY A 46 4.23 12.33 34.22
C GLY A 46 4.43 11.33 33.08
N GLY A 47 3.61 11.43 32.03
CA GLY A 47 3.82 10.79 30.72
C GLY A 47 3.47 9.30 30.59
N PHE A 48 4.01 8.43 31.45
CA PHE A 48 4.05 6.99 31.23
C PHE A 48 2.68 6.28 31.32
N GLY A 49 1.90 6.54 32.38
CA GLY A 49 0.54 6.00 32.51
C GLY A 49 -0.42 6.52 31.44
N MET A 50 -0.17 7.73 30.93
CA MET A 50 -1.00 8.35 29.89
C MET A 50 -0.71 7.76 28.50
N LEU A 51 0.53 7.36 28.22
CA LEU A 51 0.92 6.71 26.96
C LEU A 51 0.36 5.28 26.85
N LEU A 52 0.43 4.49 27.94
CA LEU A 52 -0.14 3.14 28.01
C LEU A 52 -1.67 3.18 27.89
N LEU A 53 -2.32 4.14 28.57
CA LEU A 53 -3.76 4.39 28.46
C LEU A 53 -4.14 4.85 27.04
N ASN A 54 -3.30 5.64 26.37
CA ASN A 54 -3.52 6.07 24.98
C ASN A 54 -3.35 4.93 23.98
N CYS A 55 -2.47 3.96 24.22
CA CYS A 55 -2.31 2.78 23.36
C CYS A 55 -3.44 1.76 23.56
N LEU A 56 -3.84 1.50 24.82
CA LEU A 56 -5.03 0.71 25.12
C LEU A 56 -6.30 1.39 24.58
N ARG A 57 -6.39 2.73 24.68
CA ARG A 57 -7.44 3.51 24.00
C ARG A 57 -7.34 3.42 22.50
N ALA A 58 -6.15 3.44 21.89
CA ALA A 58 -5.99 3.31 20.46
C ALA A 58 -6.46 1.93 20.01
N GLN A 59 -6.02 0.84 20.66
CA GLN A 59 -6.39 -0.53 20.30
C GLN A 59 -7.89 -0.80 20.51
N THR A 60 -8.47 -0.33 21.61
CA THR A 60 -9.93 -0.38 21.82
C THR A 60 -10.71 0.53 20.87
N SER A 61 -10.19 1.72 20.54
CA SER A 61 -10.76 2.61 19.53
C SER A 61 -10.67 2.01 18.13
N TRP A 62 -9.61 1.26 17.81
CA TRP A 62 -9.42 0.54 16.55
C TRP A 62 -10.38 -0.63 16.42
N PHE A 63 -10.50 -1.46 17.46
CA PHE A 63 -11.48 -2.54 17.48
C PHE A 63 -12.91 -2.00 17.38
N PHE A 64 -13.22 -0.93 18.12
CA PHE A 64 -14.49 -0.22 18.02
C PHE A 64 -14.73 0.36 16.61
N LEU A 65 -13.72 1.01 16.04
CA LEU A 65 -13.77 1.59 14.70
C LEU A 65 -14.01 0.51 13.65
N ASN A 66 -13.29 -0.61 13.70
CA ASN A 66 -13.48 -1.72 12.78
C ASN A 66 -14.93 -2.23 12.83
N ASN A 67 -15.47 -2.46 14.04
CA ASN A 67 -16.87 -2.83 14.22
C ASN A 67 -17.83 -1.77 13.68
N CYS A 68 -17.57 -0.48 13.88
CA CYS A 68 -18.37 0.60 13.32
C CYS A 68 -18.34 0.61 11.79
N ILE A 69 -17.17 0.41 11.16
CA ILE A 69 -17.03 0.32 9.71
C ILE A 69 -17.83 -0.88 9.19
N HIS A 70 -17.68 -2.06 9.81
CA HIS A 70 -18.48 -3.26 9.52
C HIS A 70 -19.98 -2.94 9.57
N ILE A 71 -20.47 -2.43 10.69
CA ILE A 71 -21.89 -2.08 10.88
C ILE A 71 -22.36 -1.08 9.82
N LEU A 72 -21.57 -0.06 9.50
CA LEU A 72 -21.91 0.93 8.47
C LEU A 72 -22.02 0.29 7.08
N TYR A 73 -21.08 -0.60 6.72
CA TYR A 73 -21.11 -1.32 5.46
C TYR A 73 -22.30 -2.27 5.35
N PHE A 74 -22.55 -3.05 6.41
CA PHE A 74 -23.72 -3.92 6.51
C PHE A 74 -25.02 -3.13 6.37
N LYS A 75 -25.17 -2.00 7.06
CA LYS A 75 -26.35 -1.13 6.95
C LYS A 75 -26.48 -0.52 5.56
N HIS A 76 -25.36 -0.18 4.90
CA HIS A 76 -25.38 0.34 3.54
C HIS A 76 -25.92 -0.69 2.55
N ILE A 77 -25.44 -1.94 2.62
CA ILE A 77 -25.94 -3.03 1.79
C ILE A 77 -27.44 -3.29 2.07
N GLN A 78 -27.83 -3.36 3.35
CA GLN A 78 -29.23 -3.57 3.75
C GLN A 78 -30.17 -2.44 3.29
N GLY A 79 -29.68 -1.20 3.27
CA GLY A 79 -30.45 -0.03 2.86
C GLY A 79 -30.70 0.08 1.35
N GLN A 80 -30.05 -0.75 0.51
CA GLN A 80 -30.19 -0.70 -0.95
C GLN A 80 -31.30 -1.59 -1.54
N GLY A 81 -32.03 -2.38 -0.74
CA GLY A 81 -33.19 -3.15 -1.23
C GLY A 81 -33.64 -4.24 -0.26
N GLY A 82 -34.96 -4.37 -0.05
CA GLY A 82 -35.56 -5.31 0.89
C GLY A 82 -35.29 -6.78 0.53
N ASN A 83 -34.98 -7.57 1.56
CA ASN A 83 -34.38 -8.91 1.57
C ASN A 83 -32.86 -8.90 1.41
N ILE A 84 -32.17 -9.40 2.45
CA ILE A 84 -30.72 -9.55 2.53
C ILE A 84 -30.28 -10.56 1.46
N GLN A 85 -29.88 -10.07 0.28
CA GLN A 85 -29.11 -10.84 -0.68
C GLN A 85 -27.67 -10.36 -0.62
N TRP A 86 -26.76 -11.28 -0.27
CA TRP A 86 -25.34 -11.01 -0.36
C TRP A 86 -24.97 -10.76 -1.83
N PRO A 87 -24.16 -9.73 -2.13
CA PRO A 87 -23.70 -9.49 -3.49
C PRO A 87 -23.02 -10.75 -4.02
N ASP A 88 -23.38 -11.17 -5.22
CA ASP A 88 -22.67 -12.25 -5.89
C ASP A 88 -21.21 -11.81 -6.12
N LYS A 89 -20.29 -12.42 -5.37
CA LYS A 89 -18.85 -12.13 -5.42
C LYS A 89 -18.21 -12.47 -6.77
N THR A 90 -18.94 -13.12 -7.66
CA THR A 90 -18.49 -13.44 -9.02
C THR A 90 -19.09 -12.53 -10.09
N SER A 91 -20.07 -11.69 -9.73
CA SER A 91 -20.77 -10.82 -10.66
C SER A 91 -19.89 -9.68 -11.19
N PRO A 92 -19.99 -9.27 -12.47
CA PRO A 92 -19.34 -8.08 -12.99
C PRO A 92 -19.89 -6.77 -12.37
N THR A 93 -21.02 -6.83 -11.66
CA THR A 93 -21.59 -5.67 -10.93
C THR A 93 -21.27 -5.71 -9.43
N PHE A 94 -20.36 -6.58 -9.00
CA PHE A 94 -19.88 -6.59 -7.62
C PHE A 94 -19.23 -5.25 -7.26
N SER A 95 -19.36 -4.86 -6.01
CA SER A 95 -18.67 -3.70 -5.47
C SER A 95 -18.14 -4.07 -4.08
N SER A 96 -16.83 -3.93 -3.92
CA SER A 96 -16.15 -3.94 -2.63
C SER A 96 -16.57 -2.71 -1.83
N PHE A 97 -16.09 -2.62 -0.60
CA PHE A 97 -16.25 -1.38 0.16
C PHE A 97 -15.62 -0.18 -0.54
N ASN A 98 -14.44 -0.36 -1.12
CA ASN A 98 -13.73 0.71 -1.81
C ASN A 98 -14.53 1.18 -3.04
N GLY A 99 -15.15 0.27 -3.79
CA GLY A 99 -16.10 0.61 -4.86
C GLY A 99 -17.35 1.32 -4.35
N HIS A 100 -17.80 1.04 -3.12
CA HIS A 100 -18.90 1.78 -2.48
C HIS A 100 -18.51 3.16 -1.96
N LEU A 101 -17.24 3.39 -1.61
CA LEU A 101 -16.69 4.71 -1.27
C LEU A 101 -16.54 5.59 -2.52
N ASP A 102 -16.09 5.01 -3.63
CA ASP A 102 -15.91 5.68 -4.92
C ASP A 102 -16.42 4.81 -6.08
N LYS A 103 -17.63 5.13 -6.56
CA LYS A 103 -18.30 4.38 -7.63
C LYS A 103 -17.76 4.63 -9.04
N ARG A 104 -16.87 5.59 -9.24
CA ARG A 104 -16.37 5.95 -10.58
C ARG A 104 -15.54 4.83 -11.15
N VAL A 105 -15.73 4.46 -12.40
CA VAL A 105 -14.89 3.46 -13.08
C VAL A 105 -14.20 4.04 -14.29
N GLU A 106 -14.78 5.08 -14.87
CA GLU A 106 -14.34 5.76 -16.07
C GLU A 106 -13.05 6.53 -15.80
N LEU A 107 -12.11 6.44 -16.74
CA LEU A 107 -10.94 7.31 -16.77
C LEU A 107 -11.38 8.75 -17.03
N ASP A 108 -10.63 9.71 -16.49
CA ASP A 108 -10.93 11.13 -16.71
C ASP A 108 -10.71 11.48 -18.17
N GLU A 109 -11.78 11.84 -18.88
CA GLU A 109 -11.71 12.14 -20.32
C GLU A 109 -10.77 13.32 -20.63
N SER A 110 -10.47 14.19 -19.67
CA SER A 110 -9.53 15.29 -19.87
C SER A 110 -8.06 14.88 -19.80
N ILE A 111 -7.76 13.67 -19.34
CA ILE A 111 -6.39 13.13 -19.21
C ILE A 111 -6.19 12.07 -20.29
N LYS A 112 -5.52 12.43 -21.38
CA LYS A 112 -5.30 11.56 -22.54
C LYS A 112 -3.97 10.82 -22.47
N PRO A 113 -3.83 9.66 -23.16
CA PRO A 113 -2.52 9.05 -23.38
C PRO A 113 -1.52 10.09 -23.93
N GLY A 114 -0.34 10.15 -23.33
CA GLY A 114 0.69 11.16 -23.63
C GLY A 114 0.73 12.34 -22.65
N ASP A 115 -0.34 12.60 -21.90
CA ASP A 115 -0.31 13.61 -20.83
C ASP A 115 0.61 13.18 -19.68
N SER A 116 1.31 14.14 -19.07
CA SER A 116 2.24 13.85 -17.96
C SER A 116 1.56 13.21 -16.74
N LYS A 117 0.24 13.41 -16.59
CA LYS A 117 -0.57 12.82 -15.51
C LYS A 117 -1.21 11.48 -15.87
N TYR A 118 -1.13 11.05 -17.14
CA TYR A 118 -1.88 9.89 -17.63
C TYR A 118 -1.60 8.63 -16.81
N TYR A 119 -0.33 8.27 -16.65
CA TYR A 119 0.03 7.08 -15.88
C TYR A 119 -0.29 7.22 -14.40
N ALA A 120 -0.20 8.40 -13.80
CA ALA A 120 -0.62 8.61 -12.42
C ALA A 120 -2.13 8.36 -12.24
N ALA A 121 -2.96 8.86 -13.16
CA ALA A 121 -4.40 8.65 -13.14
C ALA A 121 -4.78 7.19 -13.42
N LEU A 122 -4.19 6.57 -14.44
CA LEU A 122 -4.45 5.18 -14.82
C LEU A 122 -4.03 4.20 -13.71
N THR A 123 -2.84 4.39 -13.13
CA THR A 123 -2.33 3.52 -12.06
C THR A 123 -3.12 3.68 -10.76
N MET A 124 -3.61 4.89 -10.45
CA MET A 124 -4.51 5.08 -9.32
C MET A 124 -5.86 4.39 -9.55
N MET A 125 -6.46 4.56 -10.73
CA MET A 125 -7.72 3.88 -11.05
C MET A 125 -7.54 2.35 -11.04
N SER A 126 -6.41 1.85 -11.54
CA SER A 126 -6.05 0.42 -11.47
C SER A 126 -5.94 -0.04 -10.02
N SER A 127 -5.19 0.69 -9.18
CA SER A 127 -5.04 0.40 -7.75
C SER A 127 -6.38 0.40 -7.02
N LYS A 128 -7.31 1.28 -7.39
CA LYS A 128 -8.66 1.30 -6.83
C LYS A 128 -9.47 0.06 -7.21
N ILE A 129 -9.52 -0.32 -8.49
CA ILE A 129 -10.32 -1.48 -8.92
C ILE A 129 -9.68 -2.82 -8.54
N SER A 130 -8.41 -2.83 -8.09
CA SER A 130 -7.74 -4.05 -7.61
C SER A 130 -8.46 -4.75 -6.45
N TYR A 131 -9.30 -4.01 -5.71
CA TYR A 131 -10.11 -4.53 -4.61
C TYR A 131 -11.39 -5.26 -5.07
N GLU A 132 -11.75 -5.09 -6.34
CA GLU A 132 -12.92 -5.70 -6.94
C GLU A 132 -12.64 -7.13 -7.41
N ASN A 133 -13.71 -7.86 -7.76
CA ASN A 133 -13.53 -9.22 -8.26
C ASN A 133 -13.03 -9.25 -9.72
N LYS A 134 -12.59 -10.43 -10.15
CA LYS A 134 -12.07 -10.65 -11.51
C LYS A 134 -13.04 -10.24 -12.63
N ALA A 135 -14.34 -10.50 -12.47
CA ALA A 135 -15.34 -10.18 -13.51
C ALA A 135 -15.49 -8.67 -13.66
N PHE A 136 -15.60 -7.94 -12.54
CA PHE A 136 -15.67 -6.48 -12.52
C PHE A 136 -14.42 -5.86 -13.14
N ILE A 137 -13.22 -6.32 -12.72
CA ILE A 137 -11.95 -5.82 -13.25
C ILE A 137 -11.88 -6.06 -14.75
N LYS A 138 -12.20 -7.28 -15.21
CA LYS A 138 -12.18 -7.62 -16.63
C LYS A 138 -13.11 -6.70 -17.44
N THR A 139 -14.37 -6.58 -17.03
CA THR A 139 -15.35 -5.70 -17.69
C THR A 139 -14.87 -4.25 -17.69
N THR A 140 -14.36 -3.74 -16.57
CA THR A 140 -13.86 -2.36 -16.52
C THR A 140 -12.69 -2.14 -17.48
N VAL A 141 -11.71 -3.05 -17.51
CA VAL A 141 -10.52 -2.93 -18.36
C VAL A 141 -10.87 -3.06 -19.84
N GLU A 142 -11.66 -4.07 -20.22
CA GLU A 142 -11.98 -4.36 -21.62
C GLU A 142 -13.08 -3.44 -22.17
N ASP A 143 -14.16 -3.24 -21.41
CA ASP A 143 -15.36 -2.54 -21.89
C ASP A 143 -15.31 -1.04 -21.62
N GLU A 144 -14.79 -0.59 -20.47
CA GLU A 144 -14.73 0.85 -20.15
C GLU A 144 -13.42 1.48 -20.62
N TRP A 145 -12.28 0.85 -20.31
CA TRP A 145 -10.96 1.44 -20.61
C TRP A 145 -10.44 1.07 -22.01
N LYS A 146 -11.07 0.09 -22.67
CA LYS A 146 -10.67 -0.40 -24.00
C LYS A 146 -9.22 -0.91 -24.03
N MET A 147 -8.78 -1.55 -22.95
CA MET A 147 -7.45 -2.14 -22.77
C MET A 147 -7.56 -3.67 -22.69
N GLU A 148 -6.44 -4.38 -22.84
CA GLU A 148 -6.43 -5.84 -22.75
C GLU A 148 -6.27 -6.30 -21.30
N PHE A 149 -7.20 -7.11 -20.80
CA PHE A 149 -7.07 -7.73 -19.49
C PHE A 149 -6.23 -9.02 -19.58
N LEU A 150 -5.05 -9.02 -18.96
CA LEU A 150 -4.13 -10.17 -19.00
C LEU A 150 -4.42 -11.20 -17.90
N GLY A 151 -5.01 -10.77 -16.79
CA GLY A 151 -5.47 -11.68 -15.75
C GLY A 151 -5.55 -11.05 -14.37
N SER A 152 -6.17 -11.79 -13.44
CA SER A 152 -6.24 -11.49 -12.01
C SER A 152 -5.94 -12.79 -11.28
N PHE A 153 -5.07 -12.68 -10.27
CA PHE A 153 -4.36 -13.81 -9.68
C PHE A 153 -4.37 -13.70 -8.16
N ASP A 154 -4.54 -14.85 -7.52
CA ASP A 154 -4.31 -15.07 -6.09
C ASP A 154 -3.02 -15.87 -5.96
N PHE A 155 -2.02 -15.29 -5.33
CA PHE A 155 -0.68 -15.85 -5.18
C PHE A 155 -0.45 -16.40 -3.79
N TRP A 156 0.29 -17.49 -3.74
CA TRP A 156 0.61 -18.23 -2.53
C TRP A 156 1.58 -17.46 -1.62
N ASN A 157 1.33 -17.55 -0.32
CA ASN A 157 2.22 -17.07 0.73
C ASN A 157 2.58 -18.25 1.63
N ASP A 158 3.82 -18.73 1.48
CA ASP A 158 4.31 -19.88 2.23
C ASP A 158 4.11 -19.68 3.73
N TYR A 159 4.32 -18.48 4.27
CA TYR A 159 4.27 -18.25 5.71
C TYR A 159 2.87 -18.32 6.31
N GLN A 160 1.82 -18.23 5.49
CA GLN A 160 0.44 -18.33 5.94
C GLN A 160 -0.25 -19.61 5.44
N ASP A 161 0.40 -20.39 4.59
CA ASP A 161 -0.14 -21.59 3.93
C ASP A 161 -1.52 -21.32 3.26
N LYS A 162 -1.63 -20.14 2.62
CA LYS A 162 -2.80 -19.72 1.84
C LYS A 162 -2.42 -18.67 0.78
N ALA A 163 -3.28 -18.52 -0.22
CA ALA A 163 -3.16 -17.44 -1.19
C ALA A 163 -3.65 -16.12 -0.57
N THR A 164 -2.74 -15.22 -0.23
CA THR A 164 -3.04 -13.93 0.41
C THR A 164 -2.69 -12.73 -0.44
N THR A 165 -1.81 -12.90 -1.43
CA THR A 165 -1.32 -11.81 -2.25
C THR A 165 -2.10 -11.78 -3.53
N GLN A 166 -2.69 -10.64 -3.86
CA GLN A 166 -3.52 -10.53 -5.05
C GLN A 166 -2.97 -9.46 -5.97
N ALA A 167 -2.93 -9.76 -7.27
CA ALA A 167 -2.61 -8.76 -8.28
C ALA A 167 -3.44 -8.99 -9.53
N PHE A 168 -3.58 -7.95 -10.32
CA PHE A 168 -4.09 -8.09 -11.68
C PHE A 168 -3.19 -7.34 -12.65
N ILE A 169 -3.24 -7.77 -13.90
CA ILE A 169 -2.38 -7.27 -14.96
C ILE A 169 -3.27 -6.86 -16.13
N LEU A 170 -3.05 -5.66 -16.65
CA LEU A 170 -3.68 -5.16 -17.86
C LEU A 170 -2.60 -4.67 -18.83
N HIS A 171 -2.95 -4.57 -20.11
CA HIS A 171 -2.08 -4.10 -21.17
C HIS A 171 -2.76 -2.96 -21.93
N ASP A 172 -2.22 -1.76 -21.74
CA ASP A 172 -2.59 -0.58 -22.51
C ASP A 172 -1.91 -0.65 -23.90
N LYS A 173 -2.70 -0.55 -24.96
CA LYS A 173 -2.26 -0.56 -26.38
C LYS A 173 -2.83 0.63 -27.16
N THR A 174 -3.26 1.71 -26.51
CA THR A 174 -4.03 2.79 -27.15
C THR A 174 -3.20 3.74 -28.04
N VAL A 175 -2.33 3.18 -28.88
CA VAL A 175 -1.62 3.76 -30.04
C VAL A 175 -0.20 4.31 -29.80
N ASP A 176 0.17 4.80 -28.62
CA ASP A 176 1.57 5.26 -28.33
C ASP A 176 2.15 4.76 -26.99
N SER A 177 1.38 4.01 -26.21
CA SER A 177 1.73 3.51 -24.88
C SER A 177 1.61 2.00 -24.81
N ASP A 178 2.47 1.26 -25.52
CA ASP A 178 2.59 -0.19 -25.34
C ASP A 178 3.14 -0.49 -23.94
N THR A 179 2.24 -0.63 -22.97
CA THR A 179 2.61 -0.67 -21.54
C THR A 179 1.71 -1.63 -20.77
N ILE A 180 2.36 -2.57 -20.08
CA ILE A 180 1.72 -3.50 -19.15
C ILE A 180 1.66 -2.86 -17.77
N ILE A 181 0.52 -2.87 -17.10
CA ILE A 181 0.37 -2.36 -15.73
C ILE A 181 0.16 -3.56 -14.82
N VAL A 182 1.12 -3.78 -13.91
CA VAL A 182 1.02 -4.74 -12.81
C VAL A 182 0.49 -4.01 -11.59
N THR A 183 -0.68 -4.43 -11.11
CA THR A 183 -1.35 -3.79 -9.98
C THR A 183 -1.49 -4.77 -8.82
N PHE A 184 -0.78 -4.50 -7.72
CA PHE A 184 -0.96 -5.24 -6.47
C PHE A 184 -2.14 -4.67 -5.68
N ARG A 185 -3.02 -5.56 -5.23
CA ARG A 185 -4.12 -5.22 -4.33
C ARG A 185 -3.58 -4.96 -2.93
N GLY A 186 -4.14 -3.95 -2.26
CA GLY A 186 -3.90 -3.74 -0.83
C GLY A 186 -4.85 -4.51 0.07
N THR A 187 -4.72 -4.30 1.37
CA THR A 187 -5.61 -4.93 2.36
C THR A 187 -6.94 -4.17 2.44
N GLU A 188 -8.06 -4.88 2.49
CA GLU A 188 -9.38 -4.27 2.69
C GLU A 188 -9.41 -3.46 3.99
N THR A 189 -10.14 -2.35 3.98
CA THR A 189 -10.31 -1.48 5.16
C THR A 189 -11.04 -2.15 6.33
N PHE A 190 -11.63 -3.33 6.13
CA PHE A 190 -12.32 -4.17 7.12
C PHE A 190 -11.43 -5.21 7.79
N ASP A 191 -10.26 -5.44 7.23
CA ASP A 191 -9.30 -6.39 7.77
C ASP A 191 -8.25 -5.61 8.56
N ALA A 192 -8.72 -4.93 9.59
CA ALA A 192 -7.85 -4.16 10.50
C ALA A 192 -6.88 -5.09 11.25
N ASP A 193 -7.27 -6.35 11.47
CA ASP A 193 -6.37 -7.38 11.99
C ASP A 193 -5.28 -7.70 10.97
N ALA A 194 -5.60 -7.85 9.67
CA ALA A 194 -4.58 -7.92 8.63
C ALA A 194 -3.78 -6.62 8.52
N TRP A 195 -4.33 -5.42 8.68
CA TRP A 195 -3.48 -4.22 8.72
C TRP A 195 -2.48 -4.28 9.88
N CYS A 196 -2.93 -4.58 11.10
CA CYS A 196 -2.05 -4.68 12.26
C CYS A 196 -1.06 -5.85 12.17
N THR A 197 -1.42 -6.94 11.49
CA THR A 197 -0.58 -8.14 11.28
C THR A 197 0.34 -7.99 10.07
N ASP A 198 -0.08 -7.26 9.04
CA ASP A 198 0.72 -6.85 7.86
C ASP A 198 1.75 -5.80 8.25
N PHE A 199 1.51 -5.07 9.35
CA PHE A 199 2.52 -4.31 10.11
C PHE A 199 3.24 -5.18 11.15
N ASP A 200 3.39 -6.48 10.90
CA ASP A 200 4.40 -7.32 11.57
C ASP A 200 5.76 -6.64 11.41
N ILE A 201 6.19 -5.92 12.45
CA ILE A 201 7.40 -5.10 12.49
C ILE A 201 8.68 -5.96 12.46
N SER A 202 8.55 -7.25 12.12
CA SER A 202 9.68 -8.10 11.81
C SER A 202 10.48 -7.53 10.65
N TRP A 203 11.80 -7.62 10.80
CA TRP A 203 12.76 -7.26 9.78
C TRP A 203 13.24 -8.52 9.06
N TYR A 204 13.37 -8.43 7.74
CA TYR A 204 14.17 -9.35 6.94
C TYR A 204 15.37 -8.58 6.42
N GLU A 205 16.57 -8.98 6.85
CA GLU A 205 17.82 -8.34 6.42
C GLU A 205 18.40 -9.07 5.21
N ILE A 206 18.70 -8.31 4.17
CA ILE A 206 19.43 -8.79 3.00
C ILE A 206 20.84 -8.19 3.05
N PRO A 207 21.90 -9.01 3.14
CA PRO A 207 23.28 -8.54 3.13
C PRO A 207 23.55 -7.62 1.93
N GLY A 208 24.20 -6.48 2.17
CA GLY A 208 24.47 -5.48 1.13
C GLY A 208 23.27 -4.58 0.78
N VAL A 209 22.04 -5.02 0.98
CA VAL A 209 20.82 -4.29 0.59
C VAL A 209 20.17 -3.53 1.75
N GLY A 210 20.07 -4.13 2.95
CA GLY A 210 19.44 -3.50 4.12
C GLY A 210 18.30 -4.31 4.72
N LYS A 211 17.60 -3.69 5.66
CA LYS A 211 16.47 -4.32 6.37
C LYS A 211 15.16 -3.92 5.70
N ILE A 212 14.28 -4.90 5.51
CA ILE A 212 13.00 -4.75 4.81
C ILE A 212 11.89 -5.36 5.66
N HIS A 213 10.69 -4.78 5.60
CA HIS A 213 9.52 -5.26 6.32
C HIS A 213 9.22 -6.73 6.01
N GLY A 214 9.31 -7.61 7.01
CA GLY A 214 9.18 -9.05 6.85
C GLY A 214 7.82 -9.46 6.28
N GLY A 215 6.73 -8.88 6.77
CA GLY A 215 5.38 -9.11 6.24
C GLY A 215 5.26 -8.89 4.72
N PHE A 216 5.78 -7.77 4.22
CA PHE A 216 5.73 -7.45 2.79
C PHE A 216 6.63 -8.38 1.96
N MET A 217 7.79 -8.79 2.49
CA MET A 217 8.67 -9.76 1.83
C MET A 217 8.01 -11.14 1.71
N LYS A 218 7.39 -11.62 2.79
CA LYS A 218 6.62 -12.88 2.81
C LYS A 218 5.47 -12.84 1.82
N ALA A 219 4.73 -11.72 1.78
CA ALA A 219 3.63 -11.54 0.83
C ALA A 219 4.09 -11.49 -0.63
N LEU A 220 5.25 -10.87 -0.92
CA LEU A 220 5.75 -10.78 -2.29
C LEU A 220 6.34 -12.11 -2.80
N GLY A 221 6.96 -12.92 -1.93
CA GLY A 221 7.44 -14.24 -2.32
C GLY A 221 8.71 -14.76 -1.66
N LEU A 222 9.11 -14.19 -0.52
CA LEU A 222 10.21 -14.71 0.30
C LEU A 222 10.00 -16.21 0.59
N GLN A 223 11.06 -17.00 0.49
CA GLN A 223 11.02 -18.45 0.70
C GLN A 223 11.49 -18.82 2.11
N LYS A 224 10.71 -19.63 2.84
CA LYS A 224 10.90 -20.00 4.27
C LYS A 224 12.35 -20.37 4.65
N ASN A 225 13.07 -21.08 3.78
CA ASN A 225 14.42 -21.58 4.04
C ASN A 225 15.48 -21.15 3.02
N LEU A 226 15.07 -20.53 1.90
CA LEU A 226 15.96 -20.19 0.79
C LEU A 226 16.16 -18.67 0.64
N GLY A 227 15.37 -17.87 1.36
CA GLY A 227 15.40 -16.42 1.21
C GLY A 227 14.84 -16.00 -0.14
N TRP A 228 15.68 -15.35 -0.95
CA TRP A 228 15.36 -14.92 -2.32
C TRP A 228 16.24 -15.66 -3.32
N PRO A 229 15.97 -16.95 -3.59
CA PRO A 229 16.63 -17.63 -4.68
C PRO A 229 16.24 -16.97 -6.01
N LYS A 230 17.17 -16.90 -6.97
CA LYS A 230 16.87 -16.29 -8.27
C LYS A 230 15.77 -17.04 -9.03
N GLU A 231 15.71 -18.36 -8.87
CA GLU A 231 14.71 -19.23 -9.47
C GLU A 231 14.11 -20.15 -8.41
N ILE A 232 12.84 -20.50 -8.57
CA ILE A 232 12.16 -21.49 -7.74
C ILE A 232 11.58 -22.60 -8.61
N GLU A 233 11.52 -23.81 -8.08
CA GLU A 233 10.68 -24.85 -8.66
C GLU A 233 9.24 -24.57 -8.24
N GLN A 234 8.35 -24.45 -9.22
CA GLN A 234 6.93 -24.27 -8.94
C GLN A 234 6.36 -25.58 -8.39
N ASP A 235 5.77 -25.51 -7.20
CA ASP A 235 4.94 -26.59 -6.67
C ASP A 235 3.53 -26.46 -7.24
N ASP A 236 3.09 -27.45 -8.00
CA ASP A 236 1.76 -27.50 -8.61
C ASP A 236 0.65 -27.78 -7.56
N SER A 237 1.00 -28.04 -6.29
CA SER A 237 0.04 -28.27 -5.20
C SER A 237 -0.69 -27.01 -4.73
N HIS A 238 -0.16 -25.83 -5.05
CA HIS A 238 -0.72 -24.54 -4.67
C HIS A 238 -0.55 -23.49 -5.79
N PRO A 239 -1.25 -22.34 -5.71
CA PRO A 239 -1.03 -21.23 -6.64
C PRO A 239 0.44 -20.78 -6.66
N PRO A 240 0.90 -20.11 -7.72
CA PRO A 240 2.27 -19.67 -7.79
C PRO A 240 2.58 -18.53 -6.81
N VAL A 241 3.86 -18.28 -6.59
CA VAL A 241 4.36 -17.20 -5.73
C VAL A 241 4.44 -15.89 -6.53
N ALA A 242 4.01 -14.77 -5.94
CA ALA A 242 3.70 -13.54 -6.66
C ALA A 242 4.88 -12.98 -7.48
N TYR A 243 6.05 -12.79 -6.86
CA TYR A 243 7.22 -12.25 -7.54
C TYR A 243 7.61 -13.09 -8.76
N TYR A 244 7.78 -14.39 -8.60
CA TYR A 244 8.28 -15.28 -9.65
C TYR A 244 7.27 -15.39 -10.80
N ALA A 245 5.99 -15.60 -10.51
CA ALA A 245 4.97 -15.68 -11.55
C ALA A 245 4.83 -14.38 -12.34
N ILE A 246 4.78 -13.23 -11.66
CA ILE A 246 4.68 -11.94 -12.33
C ILE A 246 5.94 -11.67 -13.15
N ARG A 247 7.13 -12.00 -12.63
CA ARG A 247 8.39 -11.87 -13.38
C ARG A 247 8.38 -12.70 -14.66
N GLU A 248 8.00 -13.97 -14.60
CA GLU A 248 7.94 -14.83 -15.80
C GLU A 248 6.88 -14.35 -16.80
N MET A 249 5.68 -14.00 -16.32
CA MET A 249 4.64 -13.43 -17.18
C MET A 249 5.10 -12.15 -17.90
N LEU A 250 5.79 -11.26 -17.19
CA LEU A 250 6.38 -10.07 -17.79
C LEU A 250 7.48 -10.43 -18.78
N ARG A 251 8.38 -11.34 -18.43
CA ARG A 251 9.49 -11.79 -19.29
C ARG A 251 8.98 -12.30 -20.63
N GLU A 252 7.98 -13.19 -20.63
CA GLU A 252 7.35 -13.71 -21.85
C GLU A 252 6.78 -12.59 -22.73
N ARG A 253 6.06 -11.63 -22.11
CA ARG A 253 5.40 -10.54 -22.85
C ARG A 253 6.38 -9.49 -23.37
N LEU A 254 7.40 -9.16 -22.59
CA LEU A 254 8.43 -8.19 -22.95
C LEU A 254 9.37 -8.73 -24.04
N GLN A 255 9.58 -10.05 -24.10
CA GLN A 255 10.31 -10.72 -25.18
C GLN A 255 9.52 -10.77 -26.49
N ALA A 256 8.19 -10.82 -26.42
CA ALA A 256 7.33 -10.86 -27.61
C ALA A 256 7.35 -9.55 -28.41
N ASN A 257 7.69 -8.42 -27.76
CA ASN A 257 7.80 -7.11 -28.41
C ASN A 257 8.78 -6.21 -27.63
N ASP A 258 9.88 -5.80 -28.28
CA ASP A 258 10.93 -4.99 -27.66
C ASP A 258 10.53 -3.55 -27.28
N GLN A 259 9.38 -3.06 -27.76
CA GLN A 259 8.87 -1.74 -27.41
C GLN A 259 7.98 -1.73 -26.16
N THR A 260 7.46 -2.90 -25.76
CA THR A 260 6.57 -3.00 -24.61
C THR A 260 7.28 -2.56 -23.34
N LYS A 261 6.69 -1.70 -22.53
CA LYS A 261 7.22 -1.41 -21.19
C LYS A 261 6.26 -1.94 -20.14
N PHE A 262 6.66 -1.89 -18.87
CA PHE A 262 5.72 -2.16 -17.79
C PHE A 262 5.77 -1.11 -16.69
N LEU A 263 4.69 -1.01 -15.93
CA LEU A 263 4.53 -0.19 -14.74
C LEU A 263 4.13 -1.09 -13.59
N VAL A 264 4.55 -0.71 -12.38
CA VAL A 264 4.12 -1.40 -11.16
C VAL A 264 3.42 -0.39 -10.27
N THR A 265 2.26 -0.78 -9.74
CA THR A 265 1.46 0.08 -8.88
C THR A 265 0.69 -0.70 -7.83
N GLY A 266 0.18 0.03 -6.85
CA GLY A 266 -0.72 -0.48 -5.83
C GLY A 266 -1.09 0.62 -4.85
N HIS A 267 -2.05 0.30 -3.99
CA HIS A 267 -2.50 1.13 -2.88
C HIS A 267 -2.29 0.40 -1.55
N SER A 268 -1.95 1.13 -0.48
CA SER A 268 -1.77 0.54 0.87
C SER A 268 -0.70 -0.56 0.90
N LEU A 269 -0.99 -1.76 1.40
CA LEU A 269 -0.12 -2.95 1.28
C LEU A 269 0.35 -3.18 -0.17
N GLY A 270 -0.54 -3.03 -1.15
CA GLY A 270 -0.19 -3.22 -2.57
C GLY A 270 0.84 -2.21 -3.06
N ALA A 271 0.85 -0.99 -2.49
CA ALA A 271 1.87 0.01 -2.75
C ALA A 271 3.25 -0.44 -2.21
N ALA A 272 3.30 -1.12 -1.07
CA ALA A 272 4.55 -1.69 -0.56
C ALA A 272 5.09 -2.79 -1.48
N LEU A 273 4.23 -3.71 -1.91
CA LEU A 273 4.60 -4.77 -2.86
C LEU A 273 5.08 -4.19 -4.20
N ALA A 274 4.45 -3.11 -4.67
CA ALA A 274 4.77 -2.46 -5.92
C ALA A 274 6.20 -1.89 -5.97
N ILE A 275 6.71 -1.32 -4.86
CA ILE A 275 8.10 -0.83 -4.79
C ILE A 275 9.10 -1.93 -4.43
N LEU A 276 8.67 -2.98 -3.71
CA LEU A 276 9.52 -4.14 -3.45
C LEU A 276 9.79 -4.96 -4.72
N PHE A 277 8.82 -5.10 -5.61
CA PHE A 277 8.97 -5.86 -6.86
C PHE A 277 10.23 -5.47 -7.67
N PRO A 278 10.45 -4.19 -8.04
CA PRO A 278 11.68 -3.79 -8.74
C PRO A 278 12.94 -3.89 -7.87
N ALA A 279 12.84 -3.74 -6.54
CA ALA A 279 14.00 -3.95 -5.67
C ALA A 279 14.47 -5.41 -5.69
N ILE A 280 13.54 -6.38 -5.78
CA ILE A 280 13.89 -7.80 -5.93
C ILE A 280 14.33 -8.13 -7.37
N LEU A 281 13.79 -7.47 -8.40
CA LEU A 281 14.38 -7.56 -9.75
C LEU A 281 15.85 -7.12 -9.75
N ALA A 282 16.18 -6.02 -9.07
CA ALA A 282 17.56 -5.56 -8.92
C ALA A 282 18.42 -6.55 -8.13
N LEU A 283 17.92 -7.08 -7.01
CA LEU A 283 18.59 -8.12 -6.23
C LEU A 283 18.91 -9.36 -7.08
N HIS A 284 18.03 -9.73 -8.00
CA HIS A 284 18.20 -10.87 -8.90
C HIS A 284 18.97 -10.53 -10.18
N GLU A 285 19.50 -9.31 -10.32
CA GLU A 285 20.23 -8.84 -11.50
C GLU A 285 19.40 -8.96 -12.79
N GLU A 286 18.09 -8.72 -12.71
CA GLU A 286 17.17 -8.69 -13.87
C GLU A 286 17.27 -7.34 -14.62
N THR A 287 18.50 -6.91 -14.92
CA THR A 287 18.84 -5.60 -15.52
C THR A 287 18.02 -5.31 -16.78
N TRP A 288 17.88 -6.31 -17.67
CA TRP A 288 17.08 -6.18 -18.89
C TRP A 288 15.61 -5.87 -18.60
N MET A 289 15.03 -6.45 -17.55
CA MET A 289 13.65 -6.13 -17.16
C MET A 289 13.58 -4.73 -16.54
N LEU A 290 14.55 -4.33 -15.73
CA LEU A 290 14.60 -2.99 -15.14
C LEU A 290 14.67 -1.90 -16.21
N GLU A 291 15.41 -2.10 -17.30
CA GLU A 291 15.42 -1.19 -18.46
C GLU A 291 14.06 -1.04 -19.15
N ARG A 292 13.18 -2.03 -18.99
CA ARG A 292 11.81 -2.05 -19.53
C ARG A 292 10.77 -1.56 -18.52
N LEU A 293 11.17 -1.28 -17.28
CA LEU A 293 10.31 -0.68 -16.25
C LEU A 293 10.16 0.82 -16.52
N ARG A 294 8.95 1.24 -16.92
CA ARG A 294 8.62 2.64 -17.20
C ARG A 294 8.50 3.49 -15.94
N GLY A 295 8.25 2.89 -14.78
CA GLY A 295 8.04 3.62 -13.53
C GLY A 295 7.24 2.87 -12.48
N VAL A 296 7.29 3.40 -11.26
CA VAL A 296 6.60 2.87 -10.09
C VAL A 296 5.72 3.96 -9.49
N TYR A 297 4.43 3.66 -9.31
CA TYR A 297 3.44 4.59 -8.79
C TYR A 297 2.78 4.00 -7.56
N THR A 298 2.96 4.60 -6.39
CA THR A 298 2.44 4.05 -5.14
C THR A 298 1.54 5.05 -4.44
N PHE A 299 0.44 4.56 -3.85
CA PHE A 299 -0.58 5.39 -3.23
C PHE A 299 -0.79 4.95 -1.77
N GLY A 300 -0.63 5.87 -0.82
CA GLY A 300 -0.77 5.53 0.59
C GLY A 300 0.24 4.48 1.04
N GLN A 301 1.45 4.48 0.46
CA GLN A 301 2.48 3.47 0.72
C GLN A 301 2.99 3.56 2.16
N PRO A 302 2.99 2.46 2.94
CA PRO A 302 3.68 2.41 4.22
C PRO A 302 5.21 2.47 4.05
N ARG A 303 5.95 2.64 5.15
CA ARG A 303 7.40 2.51 5.11
C ARG A 303 7.78 1.03 4.93
N VAL A 304 8.64 0.76 3.96
CA VAL A 304 8.94 -0.62 3.51
C VAL A 304 10.29 -1.13 4.01
N GLY A 305 11.23 -0.24 4.33
CA GLY A 305 12.60 -0.60 4.65
C GLY A 305 13.33 0.42 5.51
N ASP A 306 14.55 0.10 5.87
CA ASP A 306 15.48 0.99 6.56
C ASP A 306 16.17 1.97 5.58
N PRO A 307 17.00 2.92 6.05
CA PRO A 307 17.69 3.84 5.16
C PRO A 307 18.55 3.13 4.10
N LYS A 308 19.21 2.02 4.46
CA LYS A 308 20.09 1.28 3.56
C LYS A 308 19.32 0.65 2.41
N PHE A 309 18.15 0.07 2.69
CA PHE A 309 17.24 -0.42 1.65
C PHE A 309 16.76 0.73 0.75
N GLY A 310 16.46 1.89 1.34
CA GLY A 310 16.07 3.07 0.59
C GLY A 310 17.17 3.60 -0.33
N GLU A 311 18.42 3.59 0.12
CA GLU A 311 19.61 3.94 -0.67
C GLU A 311 19.79 2.96 -1.83
N PHE A 312 19.85 1.65 -1.55
CA PHE A 312 19.95 0.60 -2.57
C PHE A 312 18.88 0.75 -3.65
N THR A 313 17.61 0.86 -3.25
CA THR A 313 16.50 0.95 -4.21
C THR A 313 16.57 2.24 -5.01
N THR A 314 16.92 3.37 -4.38
CA THR A 314 17.05 4.65 -5.07
C THR A 314 18.19 4.64 -6.09
N GLU A 315 19.33 4.03 -5.76
CA GLU A 315 20.46 3.87 -6.67
C GLU A 315 20.06 3.03 -7.89
N GLN A 316 19.42 1.89 -7.69
CA GLN A 316 18.96 1.01 -8.78
C GLN A 316 17.93 1.70 -9.68
N LEU A 317 16.99 2.44 -9.11
CA LEU A 317 16.02 3.21 -9.90
C LEU A 317 16.70 4.33 -10.69
N LYS A 318 17.68 5.04 -10.11
CA LYS A 318 18.45 6.09 -10.80
C LYS A 318 19.29 5.52 -11.94
N GLU A 319 19.99 4.41 -11.70
CA GLU A 319 20.83 3.72 -12.69
C GLU A 319 20.04 3.36 -13.96
N HIS A 320 18.80 2.89 -13.79
CA HIS A 320 17.91 2.50 -14.88
C HIS A 320 16.96 3.62 -15.36
N ASN A 321 17.11 4.85 -14.87
CA ASN A 321 16.23 5.99 -15.18
C ASN A 321 14.74 5.71 -14.93
N ILE A 322 14.43 4.97 -13.88
CA ILE A 322 13.07 4.58 -13.51
C ILE A 322 12.47 5.65 -12.59
N PRO A 323 11.40 6.36 -13.02
CA PRO A 323 10.71 7.30 -12.16
C PRO A 323 9.90 6.56 -11.09
N TYR A 324 10.02 7.02 -9.85
CA TYR A 324 9.25 6.51 -8.71
C TYR A 324 8.50 7.65 -8.02
N PHE A 325 7.18 7.56 -8.03
CA PHE A 325 6.29 8.57 -7.46
C PHE A 325 5.47 7.96 -6.32
N ARG A 326 5.72 8.44 -5.11
CA ARG A 326 4.98 8.06 -3.90
C ARG A 326 3.93 9.13 -3.57
N PHE A 327 2.65 8.80 -3.73
CA PHE A 327 1.54 9.70 -3.45
C PHE A 327 1.08 9.56 -2.00
N VAL A 328 0.91 10.70 -1.33
CA VAL A 328 0.36 10.78 0.03
C VAL A 328 -0.73 11.83 0.07
N TYR A 329 -1.93 11.43 0.52
CA TYR A 329 -3.04 12.36 0.71
C TYR A 329 -3.21 12.75 2.19
N GLY A 330 -3.14 14.05 2.45
CA GLY A 330 -3.49 14.67 3.72
C GLY A 330 -2.90 13.96 4.94
N ASN A 331 -3.79 13.55 5.84
CA ASN A 331 -3.43 12.89 7.10
C ASN A 331 -3.54 11.36 7.04
N ASP A 332 -3.49 10.76 5.84
CA ASP A 332 -3.50 9.30 5.67
C ASP A 332 -2.55 8.61 6.67
N LEU A 333 -3.09 7.72 7.49
CA LEU A 333 -2.33 7.10 8.55
C LEU A 333 -1.29 6.10 8.05
N VAL A 334 -1.49 5.46 6.88
CA VAL A 334 -0.66 4.32 6.43
C VAL A 334 0.75 4.73 6.07
N PRO A 335 1.01 5.82 5.32
CA PRO A 335 2.38 6.29 5.09
C PRO A 335 3.15 6.60 6.38
N ARG A 336 2.46 6.83 7.48
CA ARG A 336 3.08 7.17 8.76
C ARG A 336 3.42 5.92 9.58
N LEU A 337 3.24 4.73 9.01
CA LEU A 337 3.50 3.42 9.60
C LEU A 337 4.43 2.57 8.71
N PRO A 338 5.27 1.69 9.30
CA PRO A 338 5.67 1.68 10.71
C PRO A 338 6.29 3.02 11.15
N TYR A 339 6.36 3.28 12.47
CA TYR A 339 6.86 4.57 12.93
C TYR A 339 8.31 4.80 12.54
N ASP A 340 8.58 6.02 12.12
CA ASP A 340 9.95 6.51 12.04
C ASP A 340 10.41 6.91 13.45
N ASN A 341 10.97 5.96 14.17
CA ASN A 341 11.67 6.20 15.43
C ASN A 341 13.00 5.43 15.46
N LYS A 342 13.90 5.83 16.36
CA LYS A 342 15.24 5.24 16.48
C LYS A 342 15.25 3.73 16.72
N ALA A 343 14.13 3.16 17.17
CA ALA A 343 14.05 1.74 17.47
C ALA A 343 13.49 0.92 16.31
N LEU A 344 12.55 1.48 15.55
CA LEU A 344 11.95 0.81 14.41
C LEU A 344 12.69 1.08 13.11
N MET A 345 13.43 2.19 12.97
CA MET A 345 14.35 2.50 11.85
C MET A 345 13.77 2.47 10.43
N PHE A 346 12.46 2.27 10.25
CA PHE A 346 11.80 2.37 8.95
C PHE A 346 11.83 3.80 8.42
N LYS A 347 12.17 3.96 7.14
CA LYS A 347 12.20 5.26 6.43
C LYS A 347 11.48 5.18 5.10
N HIS A 348 10.94 6.33 4.69
CA HIS A 348 10.61 6.54 3.29
C HIS A 348 11.84 6.93 2.49
N PHE A 349 11.79 6.66 1.20
CA PHE A 349 12.76 7.09 0.19
C PHE A 349 12.03 7.44 -1.11
N GLY A 350 12.75 8.05 -2.05
CA GLY A 350 12.21 8.51 -3.32
C GLY A 350 11.35 9.77 -3.22
N THR A 351 10.74 10.17 -4.35
CA THR A 351 9.97 11.41 -4.46
C THR A 351 8.57 11.27 -3.85
N CYS A 352 8.25 12.07 -2.82
CA CYS A 352 6.91 12.13 -2.25
C CYS A 352 6.09 13.26 -2.86
N LEU A 353 4.98 12.90 -3.50
CA LEU A 353 3.93 13.80 -3.97
C LEU A 353 2.85 13.90 -2.89
N TYR A 354 2.98 14.92 -2.04
CA TYR A 354 2.02 15.18 -0.98
C TYR A 354 0.89 16.09 -1.46
N TYR A 355 -0.35 15.67 -1.25
CA TYR A 355 -1.55 16.44 -1.53
C TYR A 355 -2.25 16.85 -0.23
N ASN A 356 -2.61 18.12 -0.09
CA ASN A 356 -3.39 18.57 1.06
C ASN A 356 -4.90 18.28 0.89
N SER A 357 -5.70 18.66 1.88
CA SER A 357 -7.16 18.46 1.87
C SER A 357 -7.93 19.29 0.83
N PHE A 358 -7.24 20.18 0.10
CA PHE A 358 -7.72 20.93 -1.06
C PHE A 358 -7.26 20.34 -2.40
N TYR A 359 -6.54 19.21 -2.36
CA TYR A 359 -5.90 18.56 -3.52
C TYR A 359 -4.80 19.40 -4.19
N GLU A 360 -4.19 20.31 -3.44
CA GLU A 360 -2.99 21.01 -3.87
C GLU A 360 -1.78 20.10 -3.59
N GLY A 361 -1.08 19.72 -4.66
CA GLY A 361 0.08 18.85 -4.59
C GLY A 361 1.40 19.60 -4.46
N LYS A 362 2.35 19.02 -3.74
CA LYS A 362 3.74 19.50 -3.60
C LYS A 362 4.70 18.32 -3.54
N ILE A 363 5.90 18.52 -4.06
CA ILE A 363 7.00 17.57 -3.87
C ILE A 363 7.65 17.86 -2.51
N VAL A 364 7.79 16.83 -1.69
CA VAL A 364 8.44 16.89 -0.38
C VAL A 364 9.37 15.69 -0.20
N ALA A 365 10.39 15.83 0.64
CA ALA A 365 11.23 14.69 1.02
C ALA A 365 10.44 13.69 1.89
N GLU A 366 9.58 14.19 2.77
CA GLU A 366 8.71 13.37 3.60
C GLU A 366 7.39 14.09 3.90
N GLU A 367 6.32 13.32 4.07
CA GLU A 367 5.01 13.86 4.38
C GLU A 367 4.99 14.61 5.73
N PRO A 368 4.19 15.69 5.85
CA PRO A 368 4.00 16.38 7.12
C PRO A 368 3.48 15.41 8.21
N ASN A 369 3.85 15.65 9.47
CA ASN A 369 3.48 14.79 10.59
C ASN A 369 3.91 13.32 10.36
N LYS A 370 5.22 13.11 10.24
CA LYS A 370 5.88 11.83 9.93
C LYS A 370 5.40 10.66 10.78
N ASN A 371 5.07 10.91 12.04
CA ASN A 371 4.51 9.92 12.97
C ASN A 371 3.08 10.32 13.34
N TYR A 372 2.15 9.40 13.15
CA TYR A 372 0.72 9.69 13.27
C TYR A 372 0.32 10.24 14.66
N PHE A 373 0.85 9.69 15.76
CA PHE A 373 0.49 10.09 17.13
C PHE A 373 1.37 11.21 17.70
N SER A 374 1.45 12.35 17.01
CA SER A 374 2.01 13.58 17.57
C SER A 374 0.94 14.39 18.33
N PRO A 375 1.09 14.66 19.63
CA PRO A 375 0.13 15.48 20.39
C PRO A 375 -0.06 16.89 19.80
N LEU A 376 1.01 17.50 19.29
CA LEU A 376 0.97 18.81 18.63
C LEU A 376 0.13 18.82 17.35
N MET A 377 0.03 17.66 16.68
CA MET A 377 -0.74 17.51 15.44
C MET A 377 -2.17 17.02 15.67
N ALA A 378 -2.58 16.76 16.92
CA ALA A 378 -3.94 16.30 17.22
C ALA A 378 -5.00 17.29 16.74
N ILE A 379 -4.89 18.58 17.12
CA ILE A 379 -5.86 19.62 16.75
C ILE A 379 -5.87 19.86 15.22
N PRO A 380 -4.73 20.09 14.54
CA PRO A 380 -4.72 20.25 13.08
C PRO A 380 -5.31 19.06 12.32
N LYS A 381 -5.06 17.82 12.78
CA LYS A 381 -5.63 16.62 12.16
C LYS A 381 -7.16 16.59 12.30
N THR A 382 -7.67 16.88 13.49
CA THR A 382 -9.12 16.95 13.71
C THR A 382 -9.76 18.06 12.88
N MET A 383 -9.14 19.24 12.79
CA MET A 383 -9.62 20.31 11.91
C MET A 383 -9.68 19.88 10.44
N ASN A 384 -8.66 19.18 9.95
CA ASN A 384 -8.67 18.61 8.60
C ASN A 384 -9.79 17.58 8.42
N ALA A 385 -10.03 16.69 9.38
CA ALA A 385 -11.12 15.72 9.31
C ALA A 385 -12.50 16.40 9.28
N VAL A 386 -12.70 17.45 10.09
CA VAL A 386 -13.91 18.29 10.05
C VAL A 386 -14.06 18.97 8.69
N TRP A 387 -12.97 19.53 8.16
CA TRP A 387 -12.97 20.15 6.84
C TRP A 387 -13.29 19.15 5.73
N GLU A 388 -12.72 17.95 5.74
CA GLU A 388 -13.03 16.89 4.77
C GLU A 388 -14.51 16.49 4.81
N LEU A 389 -15.09 16.40 6.02
CA LEU A 389 -16.52 16.15 6.18
C LEU A 389 -17.35 17.30 5.60
N ILE A 390 -17.00 18.57 5.86
CA ILE A 390 -17.70 19.72 5.25
C ILE A 390 -17.55 19.69 3.72
N ARG A 391 -16.32 19.48 3.22
CA ARG A 391 -15.97 19.41 1.80
C ARG A 391 -16.82 18.37 1.07
N SER A 392 -17.11 17.22 1.70
CA SER A 392 -17.93 16.14 1.12
C SER A 392 -19.34 16.56 0.68
N PHE A 393 -19.89 17.65 1.22
CA PHE A 393 -21.20 18.19 0.85
C PHE A 393 -21.12 19.23 -0.28
N ILE A 394 -19.97 19.90 -0.45
CA ILE A 394 -19.83 21.04 -1.35
C ILE A 394 -18.97 20.76 -2.59
N ILE A 395 -18.12 19.72 -2.56
CA ILE A 395 -17.13 19.47 -3.62
C ILE A 395 -17.76 19.21 -5.00
N GLY A 396 -18.92 18.56 -5.06
CA GLY A 396 -19.64 18.35 -6.33
C GLY A 396 -20.08 19.67 -6.99
N HIS A 397 -20.34 20.71 -6.19
CA HIS A 397 -20.69 22.04 -6.69
C HIS A 397 -19.45 22.85 -7.09
N SER A 398 -18.32 22.67 -6.39
CA SER A 398 -17.12 23.48 -6.62
C SER A 398 -16.17 22.91 -7.67
N LYS A 399 -16.14 21.58 -7.86
CA LYS A 399 -15.24 20.89 -8.79
C LYS A 399 -15.94 20.17 -9.94
N GLY A 400 -17.26 20.01 -9.87
CA GLY A 400 -18.06 19.32 -10.89
C GLY A 400 -18.76 18.08 -10.35
N LYS A 401 -19.81 17.63 -11.05
CA LYS A 401 -20.70 16.55 -10.58
C LYS A 401 -19.97 15.25 -10.29
N ASP A 402 -18.91 14.94 -11.04
CA ASP A 402 -18.11 13.72 -10.91
C ASP A 402 -17.31 13.67 -9.59
N TYR A 403 -17.21 14.78 -8.86
CA TYR A 403 -16.57 14.80 -7.54
C TYR A 403 -17.56 14.66 -6.39
N THR A 404 -18.85 14.50 -6.69
CA THR A 404 -19.90 14.37 -5.66
C THR A 404 -19.66 13.12 -4.80
N GLU A 405 -19.53 13.32 -3.49
CA GLU A 405 -19.32 12.23 -2.56
C GLU A 405 -20.66 11.60 -2.13
N GLY A 406 -20.75 10.27 -2.23
CA GLY A 406 -21.93 9.51 -1.82
C GLY A 406 -22.13 9.50 -0.30
N TRP A 407 -23.34 9.17 0.15
CA TRP A 407 -23.67 9.12 1.59
C TRP A 407 -22.75 8.17 2.36
N PHE A 408 -22.34 7.06 1.74
CA PHE A 408 -21.50 6.05 2.37
C PHE A 408 -20.11 6.59 2.72
N LEU A 409 -19.46 7.28 1.77
CA LEU A 409 -18.21 7.99 2.04
C LEU A 409 -18.39 9.10 3.09
N ARG A 410 -19.51 9.83 3.07
CA ARG A 410 -19.79 10.84 4.11
C ARG A 410 -19.88 10.21 5.50
N ALA A 411 -20.55 9.06 5.62
CA ALA A 411 -20.60 8.31 6.87
C ALA A 411 -19.21 7.82 7.30
N PHE A 412 -18.38 7.37 6.35
CA PHE A 412 -16.98 7.01 6.61
C PHE A 412 -16.14 8.22 7.07
N ARG A 413 -16.38 9.42 6.52
CA ARG A 413 -15.75 10.66 7.00
C ARG A 413 -16.17 11.05 8.42
N VAL A 414 -17.39 10.73 8.85
CA VAL A 414 -17.80 10.90 10.27
C VAL A 414 -16.95 10.03 11.19
N LEU A 415 -16.64 8.79 10.79
CA LEU A 415 -15.68 7.95 11.53
C LEU A 415 -14.27 8.55 11.54
N GLY A 416 -13.88 9.23 10.46
CA GLY A 416 -12.64 10.02 10.39
C GLY A 416 -12.55 11.13 11.45
N LEU A 417 -13.64 11.54 12.09
CA LEU A 417 -13.59 12.46 13.23
C LEU A 417 -13.09 11.77 14.52
N ILE A 418 -13.29 10.45 14.63
CA ILE A 418 -12.84 9.64 15.77
C ILE A 418 -11.35 9.32 15.60
N VAL A 419 -10.95 8.91 14.39
CA VAL A 419 -9.55 8.61 14.03
C VAL A 419 -9.15 9.43 12.79
N PRO A 420 -8.68 10.67 12.98
CA PRO A 420 -8.34 11.59 11.89
C PRO A 420 -7.35 11.02 10.89
N GLY A 421 -7.75 10.82 9.63
CA GLY A 421 -6.88 10.28 8.58
C GLY A 421 -7.23 8.86 8.13
N VAL A 422 -8.12 8.15 8.82
CA VAL A 422 -8.66 6.87 8.32
C VAL A 422 -9.45 7.07 7.03
N SER A 423 -10.29 8.10 6.97
CA SER A 423 -11.02 8.45 5.76
C SER A 423 -10.11 8.88 4.61
N ALA A 424 -8.96 9.47 4.92
CA ALA A 424 -7.98 9.96 3.96
C ALA A 424 -7.21 8.81 3.26
N HIS A 425 -7.22 7.61 3.83
CA HIS A 425 -6.65 6.43 3.19
C HIS A 425 -7.57 5.81 2.12
N GLY A 426 -8.80 6.29 1.96
CA GLY A 426 -9.70 5.78 0.92
C GLY A 426 -9.19 6.13 -0.49
N PRO A 427 -9.37 5.25 -1.49
CA PRO A 427 -8.90 5.51 -2.86
C PRO A 427 -9.54 6.74 -3.51
N GLN A 428 -10.75 7.15 -3.10
CA GLN A 428 -11.45 8.35 -3.59
C GLN A 428 -10.53 9.59 -3.59
N ASP A 429 -9.85 9.84 -2.47
CA ASP A 429 -9.08 11.07 -2.30
C ASP A 429 -7.79 11.04 -3.13
N TYR A 430 -7.21 9.85 -3.36
CA TYR A 430 -6.11 9.66 -4.30
C TYR A 430 -6.55 9.80 -5.78
N VAL A 431 -7.74 9.31 -6.14
CA VAL A 431 -8.34 9.57 -7.47
C VAL A 431 -8.54 11.07 -7.67
N ASN A 432 -9.04 11.78 -6.67
CA ASN A 432 -9.20 13.23 -6.75
C ASN A 432 -7.84 13.96 -6.83
N ALA A 433 -6.83 13.51 -6.07
CA ALA A 433 -5.48 14.07 -6.13
C ALA A 433 -4.85 13.94 -7.52
N THR A 434 -4.99 12.78 -8.18
CA THR A 434 -4.44 12.56 -9.53
C THR A 434 -5.21 13.33 -10.62
N ARG A 435 -6.53 13.51 -10.46
CA ARG A 435 -7.36 14.29 -11.40
C ARG A 435 -7.14 15.81 -11.24
N LEU A 436 -7.33 16.32 -10.03
CA LEU A 436 -7.31 17.76 -9.72
C LEU A 436 -5.89 18.33 -9.54
N GLY A 437 -4.91 17.47 -9.28
CA GLY A 437 -3.52 17.86 -9.11
C GLY A 437 -2.92 18.53 -10.35
N SER A 438 -1.98 19.45 -10.11
CA SER A 438 -1.25 20.12 -11.19
C SER A 438 -0.35 19.13 -11.93
N SER A 439 -0.37 19.17 -13.26
CA SER A 439 0.54 18.40 -14.12
C SER A 439 2.00 18.82 -13.99
N ALA A 440 2.26 20.01 -13.44
CA ALA A 440 3.61 20.53 -13.23
C ALA A 440 4.45 19.66 -12.29
N LEU A 441 3.81 18.92 -11.37
CA LEU A 441 4.49 18.03 -10.42
C LEU A 441 5.20 16.84 -11.09
N PHE A 442 4.87 16.55 -12.35
CA PHE A 442 5.47 15.48 -13.14
C PHE A 442 6.51 16.00 -14.15
N LEU A 443 6.78 17.31 -14.16
CA LEU A 443 7.79 17.88 -15.05
C LEU A 443 9.20 17.64 -14.48
N PRO A 444 10.19 17.28 -15.32
CA PRO A 444 11.55 16.93 -14.88
C PRO A 444 12.24 17.99 -14.00
N HIS A 445 11.92 19.27 -14.19
CA HIS A 445 12.54 20.39 -13.47
C HIS A 445 12.05 20.56 -12.02
N GLN A 446 11.00 19.84 -11.59
CA GLN A 446 10.48 19.93 -10.22
C GLN A 446 10.89 18.74 -9.35
N ILE A 447 11.36 17.65 -9.93
CA ILE A 447 11.93 16.53 -9.18
C ILE A 447 13.28 17.02 -8.64
N PRO A 448 13.47 17.10 -7.31
CA PRO A 448 14.75 17.52 -6.76
C PRO A 448 15.84 16.61 -7.30
N THR A 449 16.79 17.17 -8.04
CA THR A 449 18.12 16.58 -8.12
C THR A 449 18.73 16.79 -6.74
N GLU A 450 18.64 15.76 -5.88
CA GLU A 450 19.38 15.74 -4.61
C GLU A 450 20.88 15.72 -4.86
#